data_AF-A0A8H9WHE0-F1
#
_entry.id   AF-A0A8H9WHE0-F1
#
_cell.length_a   1.000
_cell.length_b   1.000
_cell.length_c   1.000
_cell.angle_alpha   90.00
_cell.angle_beta   90.00
_cell.angle_gamma   90.00
#
_symmetry.space_group_name_H-M   'P 1'
#
loop_
_entity.id
_entity.type
_entity.pdbx_description
1 polymer ?
#
loop_
_entity_poly.entity_id
_entity_poly.type
_entity_poly.pdbx_seq_one_letter_code
_entity_poly.pdbx_strand_id
1 'polypeptide(L)'
;MNKHSKLALLLAPFLIIGGYIASDQYIAYNDNKTRIFTLLVSSECDIFKRGCILESGNMQINITHNKGITKANTSFPVDSVLISHLHVDGNETIYSLNKAGSFQYWERETDLGNAIRNDLNYTLRVVIKQKGRVYLCELNV
;
A
#
# COMPACT_ATOMS: atom_id res chain seq x y z
N MET A 1 33.83 32.00 -36.24
CA MET A 1 32.94 31.52 -35.15
C MET A 1 32.64 32.69 -34.22
N ASN A 2 31.37 33.12 -34.13
CA ASN A 2 30.96 34.29 -33.34
C ASN A 2 31.06 34.03 -31.83
N LYS A 3 31.16 35.10 -31.03
CA LYS A 3 31.29 35.02 -29.55
C LYS A 3 30.21 34.13 -28.92
N HIS A 4 28.98 34.20 -29.44
CA HIS A 4 27.86 33.39 -29.00
C HIS A 4 28.05 31.88 -29.23
N SER A 5 28.57 31.46 -30.38
CA SER A 5 28.82 30.05 -30.69
C SER A 5 29.93 29.45 -29.81
N LYS A 6 30.94 30.25 -29.45
CA LYS A 6 32.00 29.84 -28.52
C LYS A 6 31.48 29.64 -27.10
N LEU A 7 30.64 30.57 -26.63
CA LEU A 7 30.00 30.49 -25.31
C LEU A 7 29.06 29.28 -25.23
N ALA A 8 28.24 29.06 -26.26
CA ALA A 8 27.32 27.93 -26.32
C ALA A 8 28.06 26.59 -26.29
N LEU A 9 29.16 26.44 -27.04
CA LEU A 9 29.96 25.21 -27.05
C LEU A 9 30.61 24.92 -25.68
N LEU A 10 30.97 25.97 -24.93
CA LEU A 10 31.55 25.84 -23.59
C LEU A 10 30.51 25.46 -22.54
N LEU A 11 29.29 26.02 -22.60
CA LEU A 11 28.23 25.76 -21.63
C LEU A 11 27.44 24.48 -21.90
N ALA A 12 27.33 24.07 -23.17
CA ALA A 12 26.59 22.88 -23.59
C ALA A 12 26.93 21.60 -22.79
N PRO A 13 28.21 21.20 -22.61
CA PRO A 13 28.52 19.96 -21.88
C PRO A 13 28.06 20.00 -20.41
N PHE A 14 28.17 21.15 -19.74
CA PHE A 14 27.71 21.30 -18.36
C PHE A 14 26.19 21.23 -18.25
N LEU A 15 25.47 21.84 -19.20
CA LEU A 15 24.01 21.79 -19.25
C LEU A 15 23.50 20.39 -19.60
N ILE A 16 24.20 19.65 -20.46
CA ILE A 16 23.85 18.26 -20.79
C ILE A 16 24.01 17.37 -19.55
N ILE A 17 25.16 17.42 -18.88
CA ILE A 17 25.43 16.59 -17.69
C ILE A 17 24.50 17.00 -16.53
N GLY A 18 24.43 18.30 -16.24
CA GLY A 18 23.59 18.84 -15.17
C GLY A 18 22.10 18.58 -15.43
N GLY A 19 21.65 18.74 -16.68
CA GLY A 19 20.28 18.46 -17.09
C GLY A 19 19.91 16.97 -16.95
N TYR A 20 20.83 16.06 -17.29
CA TYR A 20 20.62 14.62 -17.10
C TYR A 20 20.45 14.26 -15.62
N ILE A 21 21.36 14.74 -14.76
CA ILE A 21 21.31 14.47 -13.31
C ILE A 21 20.05 15.09 -12.69
N ALA A 22 19.73 16.34 -13.01
CA ALA A 22 18.55 17.02 -12.48
C ALA A 22 17.25 16.34 -12.94
N SER A 23 17.20 15.84 -14.18
CA SER A 23 16.05 15.08 -14.69
C SER A 23 15.88 13.76 -13.96
N ASP A 24 16.98 13.03 -13.71
CA ASP A 24 16.95 11.77 -12.95
C ASP A 24 16.42 12.00 -11.52
N GLN A 25 16.93 13.03 -10.85
CA GLN A 25 16.45 13.43 -9.52
C GLN A 25 14.98 13.86 -9.52
N TYR A 26 14.52 14.57 -10.56
CA TYR A 26 13.13 14.99 -10.68
C TYR A 26 12.17 13.81 -10.86
N ILE A 27 12.54 12.82 -11.68
CA ILE A 27 11.77 11.59 -11.86
C ILE A 27 11.73 10.81 -10.55
N ALA A 28 12.88 10.59 -9.90
CA ALA A 28 12.96 9.91 -8.62
C ALA A 28 12.13 10.61 -7.52
N TYR A 29 12.11 11.95 -7.51
CA TYR A 29 11.29 12.73 -6.58
C TYR A 29 9.78 12.53 -6.83
N ASN A 30 9.35 12.50 -8.10
CA ASN A 30 7.95 12.29 -8.45
C ASN A 30 7.46 10.86 -8.21
N ASP A 31 8.34 9.86 -8.34
CA ASP A 31 8.01 8.47 -8.01
C ASP A 31 7.95 8.21 -6.50
N ASN A 32 8.73 8.98 -5.72
CA ASN A 32 8.67 8.94 -4.26
C ASN A 32 7.44 9.66 -3.65
N LYS A 33 6.61 10.32 -4.47
CA LYS A 33 5.35 10.89 -3.97
C LYS A 33 4.37 9.76 -3.65
N THR A 34 3.91 9.73 -2.41
CA THR A 34 2.94 8.74 -1.94
C THR A 34 1.64 8.86 -2.73
N ARG A 35 1.33 7.86 -3.56
CA ARG A 35 0.05 7.78 -4.28
C ARG A 35 -0.89 6.87 -3.52
N ILE A 36 -2.05 7.39 -3.14
CA ILE A 36 -3.09 6.64 -2.43
C ILE A 36 -4.08 6.09 -3.46
N PHE A 37 -4.33 4.80 -3.41
CA PHE A 37 -5.29 4.09 -4.24
C PHE A 37 -6.35 3.46 -3.34
N THR A 38 -7.62 3.65 -3.67
CA THR A 38 -8.72 3.01 -2.94
C THR A 38 -8.91 1.58 -3.43
N LEU A 39 -8.98 0.64 -2.49
CA LEU A 39 -9.34 -0.74 -2.71
C LEU A 39 -10.86 -0.90 -2.56
N LEU A 40 -11.47 -1.60 -3.51
CA LEU A 40 -12.90 -1.87 -3.52
C LEU A 40 -13.14 -3.36 -3.29
N VAL A 41 -14.27 -3.67 -2.66
CA VAL A 41 -14.70 -5.06 -2.44
C VAL A 41 -15.16 -5.65 -3.77
N SER A 42 -14.56 -6.76 -4.18
CA SER A 42 -14.87 -7.44 -5.45
C SER A 42 -16.10 -8.34 -5.36
N SER A 43 -16.33 -8.96 -4.19
CA SER A 43 -17.43 -9.88 -3.91
C SER A 43 -17.87 -9.79 -2.45
N GLU A 44 -18.91 -10.53 -2.02
CA GLU A 44 -19.28 -10.62 -0.60
C GLU A 44 -18.03 -10.80 0.30
N CYS A 45 -17.84 -9.87 1.24
CA CYS A 45 -16.68 -9.81 2.12
C CYS A 45 -17.05 -10.45 3.47
N ASP A 46 -16.60 -11.68 3.70
CA ASP A 46 -16.72 -12.36 4.99
C ASP A 46 -15.37 -12.97 5.35
N ILE A 47 -14.57 -12.20 6.10
CA ILE A 47 -13.21 -12.57 6.50
C ILE A 47 -13.15 -13.88 7.31
N PHE A 48 -14.24 -14.33 7.94
CA PHE A 48 -14.27 -15.52 8.78
C PHE A 48 -14.71 -16.79 8.03
N LYS A 49 -15.54 -16.66 7.00
CA LYS A 49 -16.04 -17.83 6.24
C LYS A 49 -15.35 -18.04 4.90
N ARG A 50 -15.36 -17.02 4.03
CA ARG A 50 -14.97 -17.14 2.62
C ARG A 50 -13.77 -16.25 2.24
N GLY A 51 -13.33 -15.41 3.16
CA GLY A 51 -12.35 -14.37 2.90
C GLY A 51 -12.99 -13.10 2.37
N CYS A 52 -12.16 -12.08 2.19
CA CYS A 52 -12.56 -10.80 1.65
C CYS A 52 -11.57 -10.39 0.56
N ILE A 53 -12.06 -10.30 -0.67
CA ILE A 53 -11.25 -9.94 -1.85
C ILE A 53 -11.41 -8.45 -2.13
N LEU A 54 -10.30 -7.73 -2.05
CA LEU A 54 -10.19 -6.30 -2.27
C LEU A 54 -9.36 -6.04 -3.53
N GLU A 55 -9.83 -5.14 -4.39
CA GLU A 55 -9.23 -4.91 -5.70
C GLU A 55 -9.03 -3.41 -6.00
N SER A 56 -7.92 -3.08 -6.65
CA SER A 56 -7.64 -1.75 -7.19
C SER A 56 -6.78 -1.87 -8.44
N GLY A 57 -7.37 -1.66 -9.62
CA GLY A 57 -6.71 -1.94 -10.89
C GLY A 57 -6.32 -3.41 -10.99
N ASN A 58 -5.03 -3.70 -11.05
CA ASN A 58 -4.50 -5.08 -11.13
C ASN A 58 -4.13 -5.66 -9.74
N MET A 59 -4.10 -4.83 -8.70
CA MET A 59 -3.78 -5.29 -7.35
C MET A 59 -5.02 -5.96 -6.75
N GLN A 60 -4.87 -7.22 -6.31
CA GLN A 60 -5.89 -7.95 -5.57
C GLN A 60 -5.33 -8.41 -4.25
N ILE A 61 -6.11 -8.33 -3.18
CA ILE A 61 -5.76 -8.80 -1.86
C ILE A 61 -6.90 -9.65 -1.32
N ASN A 62 -6.57 -10.86 -0.84
CA ASN A 62 -7.51 -11.71 -0.12
C ASN A 62 -7.15 -11.74 1.37
N ILE A 63 -8.10 -11.34 2.21
CA ILE A 63 -7.96 -11.33 3.66
C ILE A 63 -8.82 -12.42 4.27
N THR A 64 -8.22 -13.24 5.13
CA THR A 64 -8.91 -14.32 5.85
C THR A 64 -8.51 -14.31 7.31
N HIS A 65 -9.43 -14.61 8.21
CA HIS A 65 -9.17 -14.80 9.63
C HIS A 65 -9.67 -16.17 10.07
N ASN A 66 -8.77 -17.01 10.60
CA ASN A 66 -9.12 -18.33 11.09
C ASN A 66 -8.32 -18.69 12.34
N LYS A 67 -9.01 -19.15 13.39
CA LYS A 67 -8.42 -19.60 14.67
C LYS A 67 -7.40 -18.60 15.25
N GLY A 68 -7.72 -17.29 15.20
CA GLY A 68 -6.84 -16.25 15.74
C GLY A 68 -5.70 -15.83 14.80
N ILE A 69 -5.56 -16.45 13.63
CA ILE A 69 -4.56 -16.07 12.63
C ILE A 69 -5.25 -15.27 11.52
N THR A 70 -4.83 -14.02 11.34
CA THR A 70 -5.19 -13.22 10.18
C THR A 70 -4.14 -13.40 9.10
N LYS A 71 -4.58 -13.69 7.88
CA LYS A 71 -3.75 -13.81 6.68
C LYS A 71 -4.20 -12.80 5.64
N ALA A 72 -3.24 -12.25 4.91
CA ALA A 72 -3.46 -11.40 3.76
C ALA A 72 -2.55 -11.85 2.61
N ASN A 73 -3.16 -12.20 1.48
CA ASN A 73 -2.45 -12.66 0.29
C ASN A 73 -2.63 -11.64 -0.82
N THR A 74 -1.55 -11.21 -1.46
CA THR A 74 -1.57 -10.17 -2.49
C THR A 74 -1.20 -10.73 -3.87
N SER A 75 -1.79 -10.20 -4.95
CA SER A 75 -1.48 -10.61 -6.32
C SER A 75 -0.04 -10.25 -6.72
N PHE A 76 0.50 -9.16 -6.16
CA PHE A 76 1.89 -8.72 -6.37
C PHE A 76 2.65 -8.59 -5.04
N PRO A 77 3.99 -8.73 -5.04
CA PRO A 77 4.83 -8.43 -3.88
C PRO A 77 4.59 -7.00 -3.34
N VAL A 78 4.44 -6.89 -2.02
CA VAL A 78 4.24 -5.63 -1.29
C VAL A 78 5.30 -5.46 -0.21
N ASP A 79 5.46 -4.24 0.29
CA ASP A 79 6.45 -3.89 1.30
C ASP A 79 5.92 -4.10 2.72
N SER A 80 4.62 -3.87 2.93
CA SER A 80 3.96 -4.03 4.23
C SER A 80 2.45 -4.19 4.08
N VAL A 81 1.84 -4.92 5.03
CA VAL A 81 0.39 -5.04 5.17
C VAL A 81 0.00 -4.74 6.62
N LEU A 82 -0.89 -3.77 6.78
CA LEU A 82 -1.51 -3.39 8.04
C LEU A 82 -3.01 -3.61 7.94
N ILE A 83 -3.59 -4.18 8.99
CA ILE A 83 -5.03 -4.29 9.17
C ILE A 83 -5.34 -3.59 10.48
N SER A 84 -6.35 -2.74 10.53
CA SER A 84 -6.76 -2.09 11.76
C SER A 84 -8.26 -2.20 12.00
N HIS A 85 -8.59 -2.34 13.28
CA HIS A 85 -9.95 -2.29 13.78
C HIS A 85 -10.17 -0.92 14.40
N LEU A 86 -11.01 -0.10 13.76
CA LEU A 86 -11.42 1.19 14.26
C LEU A 86 -12.78 1.06 14.93
N HIS A 87 -12.79 1.33 16.23
CA HIS A 87 -13.98 1.32 17.07
C HIS A 87 -14.78 2.62 16.89
N VAL A 88 -16.07 2.60 17.22
CA VAL A 88 -16.95 3.80 17.15
C VAL A 88 -16.43 4.95 18.02
N ASP A 89 -15.78 4.64 19.14
CA ASP A 89 -15.22 5.62 20.08
C ASP A 89 -13.97 6.33 19.54
N GLY A 90 -13.51 5.96 18.34
CA GLY A 90 -12.33 6.51 17.68
C GLY A 90 -11.03 5.78 18.04
N ASN A 91 -11.06 4.75 18.90
CA ASN A 91 -9.88 3.96 19.20
C ASN A 91 -9.55 3.00 18.05
N GLU A 92 -8.30 3.03 17.58
CA GLU A 92 -7.82 2.18 16.51
C GLU A 92 -6.82 1.15 17.04
N THR A 93 -7.09 -0.14 16.81
CA THR A 93 -6.13 -1.22 17.08
C THR A 93 -5.48 -1.65 15.77
N ILE A 94 -4.16 -1.52 15.67
CA ILE A 94 -3.41 -1.76 14.43
C ILE A 94 -2.65 -3.09 14.51
N TYR A 95 -2.89 -3.95 13.54
CA TYR A 95 -2.23 -5.23 13.32
C TYR A 95 -1.30 -5.14 12.11
N SER A 96 -0.01 -4.89 12.37
CA SER A 96 1.02 -5.10 11.34
C SER A 96 1.24 -6.60 11.14
N LEU A 97 0.98 -7.11 9.93
CA LEU A 97 1.18 -8.52 9.61
C LEU A 97 2.67 -8.82 9.38
N ASN A 98 3.07 -10.06 9.63
CA ASN A 98 4.42 -10.54 9.38
C ASN A 98 4.48 -11.27 8.04
N LYS A 99 5.64 -11.24 7.38
CA LYS A 99 5.87 -12.02 6.17
C LYS A 99 5.86 -13.52 6.50
N ALA A 100 4.92 -14.26 5.93
CA ALA A 100 4.74 -15.70 6.17
C ALA A 100 5.72 -16.56 5.36
N GLY A 101 6.16 -16.07 4.19
CA GLY A 101 7.12 -16.77 3.34
C GLY A 101 7.68 -15.90 2.22
N SER A 102 6.81 -15.35 1.38
CA SER A 102 7.17 -14.38 0.34
C SER A 102 6.52 -13.02 0.60
N PHE A 103 6.94 -12.00 -0.14
CA PHE A 103 6.36 -10.65 -0.10
C PHE A 103 4.88 -10.59 -0.56
N GLN A 104 4.29 -11.72 -0.97
CA GLN A 104 2.87 -11.85 -1.30
C GLN A 104 2.04 -12.49 -0.19
N TYR A 105 2.67 -13.12 0.79
CA TYR A 105 1.99 -13.88 1.85
C TYR A 105 2.30 -13.28 3.20
N TRP A 106 1.26 -12.78 3.86
CA TRP A 106 1.35 -12.08 5.13
C TRP A 106 0.43 -12.74 6.15
N GLU A 107 0.92 -12.94 7.37
CA GLU A 107 0.11 -13.49 8.44
C GLU A 107 0.58 -13.01 9.82
N ARG A 108 -0.35 -13.05 10.78
CA ARG A 108 -0.05 -12.81 12.19
C ARG A 108 -1.16 -13.36 13.05
N GLU A 109 -0.81 -13.78 14.25
CA GLU A 109 -1.78 -13.97 15.33
C GLU A 109 -2.37 -12.61 15.75
N THR A 110 -3.70 -12.52 15.71
CA THR A 110 -4.48 -11.31 16.00
C THR A 110 -5.73 -11.71 16.77
N ASP A 111 -6.16 -10.86 17.70
CA ASP A 111 -7.43 -10.98 18.40
C ASP A 111 -8.62 -10.38 17.63
N LEU A 112 -8.45 -10.10 16.33
CA LEU A 112 -9.45 -9.51 15.45
C LEU A 112 -10.81 -10.22 15.52
N GLY A 113 -10.81 -11.56 15.65
CA GLY A 113 -12.03 -12.34 15.78
C GLY A 113 -12.80 -12.14 17.10
N ASN A 114 -12.14 -11.68 18.16
CA ASN A 114 -12.78 -11.27 19.41
C ASN A 114 -13.19 -9.80 19.35
N ALA A 115 -12.35 -8.93 18.78
CA ALA A 115 -12.63 -7.51 18.61
C ALA A 115 -13.95 -7.29 17.84
N ILE A 116 -14.10 -7.99 16.70
CA ILE A 116 -15.26 -7.89 15.81
C ILE A 116 -16.55 -8.49 16.43
N ARG A 117 -16.45 -9.48 17.31
CA ARG A 117 -17.65 -10.03 17.97
C ARG A 117 -18.21 -9.11 19.05
N ASN A 118 -17.35 -8.30 19.66
CA ASN A 118 -17.70 -7.44 20.76
C ASN A 118 -18.15 -6.04 20.30
N ASP A 119 -17.78 -5.64 19.08
CA ASP A 119 -18.18 -4.37 18.47
C ASP A 119 -19.17 -4.62 17.32
N LEU A 120 -20.40 -4.14 17.46
CA LEU A 120 -21.45 -4.34 16.46
C LEU A 120 -21.37 -3.36 15.28
N ASN A 121 -20.68 -2.23 15.46
CA ASN A 121 -20.48 -1.21 14.45
C ASN A 121 -19.00 -0.87 14.40
N TYR A 122 -18.25 -1.45 13.49
CA TYR A 122 -16.81 -1.21 13.42
C TYR A 122 -16.36 -0.94 11.99
N THR A 123 -15.23 -0.26 11.87
CA THR A 123 -14.59 -0.05 10.58
C THR A 123 -13.31 -0.89 10.52
N LEU A 124 -13.27 -1.84 9.59
CA LEU A 124 -12.05 -2.56 9.26
C LEU A 124 -11.29 -1.77 8.21
N ARG A 125 -10.09 -1.28 8.56
CA ARG A 125 -9.20 -0.58 7.63
C ARG A 125 -8.07 -1.51 7.21
N VAL A 126 -7.75 -1.48 5.93
CA VAL A 126 -6.66 -2.26 5.34
C VAL A 126 -5.73 -1.30 4.64
N VAL A 127 -4.45 -1.31 5.01
CA VAL A 127 -3.41 -0.47 4.42
C VAL A 127 -2.28 -1.35 3.90
N ILE A 128 -1.99 -1.23 2.61
CA ILE A 128 -0.93 -1.96 1.95
C ILE A 128 0.02 -0.98 1.29
N LYS A 129 1.32 -1.20 1.44
CA LYS A 129 2.34 -0.35 0.83
C LYS A 129 3.12 -1.11 -0.22
N GLN A 130 3.32 -0.52 -1.39
CA GLN A 130 4.11 -1.09 -2.47
C GLN A 130 4.87 0.02 -3.22
N LYS A 131 6.19 0.06 -3.08
CA LYS A 131 7.10 0.98 -3.79
C LYS A 131 6.59 2.44 -3.77
N GLY A 132 6.25 2.94 -2.58
CA GLY A 132 5.72 4.30 -2.39
C GLY A 132 4.23 4.47 -2.69
N ARG A 133 3.56 3.48 -3.28
CA ARG A 133 2.10 3.46 -3.43
C ARG A 133 1.47 2.92 -2.16
N VAL A 134 0.36 3.52 -1.75
CA VAL A 134 -0.45 3.08 -0.62
C VAL A 134 -1.81 2.67 -1.17
N TYR A 135 -2.23 1.46 -0.88
CA TYR A 135 -3.57 0.98 -1.17
C TYR A 135 -4.35 0.94 0.14
N LEU A 136 -5.51 1.59 0.16
CA LEU A 136 -6.35 1.77 1.35
C LEU A 136 -7.75 1.24 1.09
N CYS A 137 -8.26 0.43 1.99
CA CYS A 137 -9.67 0.05 2.06
C CYS A 137 -10.22 0.41 3.43
N GLU A 138 -11.46 0.88 3.49
CA GLU A 138 -12.23 1.00 4.72
C GLU A 138 -13.57 0.28 4.51
N LEU A 139 -13.84 -0.70 5.38
CA LEU A 139 -15.03 -1.51 5.35
C LEU A 139 -15.83 -1.19 6.60
N ASN A 140 -17.00 -0.58 6.41
CA ASN A 140 -17.96 -0.37 7.49
C ASN A 140 -18.83 -1.62 7.56
N VAL A 141 -18.82 -2.27 8.72
CA VAL A 141 -19.66 -3.44 9.02
C VAL A 141 -20.69 -3.07 10.06
#